data_AF-A0A2R5L7K6-F1
#
_entry.id   AF-A0A2R5L7K6-F1
#
_cell.length_a   1.000
_cell.length_b   1.000
_cell.length_c   1.000
_cell.angle_alpha   90.00
_cell.angle_beta   90.00
_cell.angle_gamma   90.00
#
_symmetry.space_group_name_H-M   'P 1'
#
loop_
_entity.id
_entity.type
_entity.pdbx_description
1 polymer ?
#
loop_
_entity_poly.entity_id
_entity_poly.type
_entity_poly.pdbx_seq_one_letter_code
_entity_poly.pdbx_strand_id
1 'polypeptide(L)'
;MAHPIIFIFVVCMYVCVVHAAQCPDQTDAWTLLQRRQSKRYVLVKTTSVNLGECSYLKPGNVYETTQSASFSFGLRAASGTSLTVQSATVRAHGNKLVVTGDSQGTTTVLFSDYGTCDVLRGPAGDCQLWADENEARSSSLGCCDTEFQACAGRSRILHNYQEDCPSQ
;
A
#
# COMPACT_ATOMS: atom_id res chain seq x y z
N MET A 1 55.80 5.44 -49.32
CA MET A 1 54.53 4.70 -49.37
C MET A 1 54.02 4.56 -47.94
N ALA A 2 53.11 5.44 -47.53
CA ALA A 2 52.58 5.50 -46.17
C ALA A 2 51.35 4.58 -46.06
N HIS A 3 51.35 3.69 -45.06
CA HIS A 3 50.22 2.81 -44.76
C HIS A 3 49.30 3.51 -43.74
N PRO A 4 47.97 3.54 -43.94
CA PRO A 4 47.07 4.09 -42.94
C PRO A 4 46.89 3.09 -41.79
N ILE A 5 47.21 3.53 -40.57
CA ILE A 5 46.91 2.80 -39.33
C ILE A 5 45.44 3.05 -38.99
N ILE A 6 44.62 2.02 -39.12
CA ILE A 6 43.20 2.05 -38.74
C ILE A 6 43.12 1.94 -37.22
N PHE A 7 42.81 3.05 -36.55
CA PHE A 7 42.46 3.06 -35.12
C PHE A 7 41.01 2.61 -34.95
N ILE A 8 40.81 1.36 -34.53
CA ILE A 8 39.50 0.85 -34.13
C ILE A 8 39.18 1.39 -32.73
N PHE A 9 38.33 2.41 -32.67
CA PHE A 9 37.72 2.87 -31.41
C PHE A 9 36.67 1.86 -30.97
N VAL A 10 37.06 0.96 -30.05
CA VAL A 10 36.11 0.11 -29.32
C VAL A 10 35.43 1.00 -28.28
N VAL A 11 34.32 1.62 -28.68
CA VAL A 11 33.41 2.31 -27.77
C VAL A 11 32.70 1.24 -26.95
N CYS A 12 33.21 1.00 -25.75
CA CYS A 12 32.57 0.14 -24.75
C CYS A 12 31.26 0.81 -24.33
N MET A 13 30.17 0.51 -25.05
CA MET A 13 28.80 0.80 -24.61
C MET A 13 28.58 -0.02 -23.34
N TYR A 14 28.92 0.57 -22.19
CA TYR A 14 28.37 0.19 -20.90
C TYR A 14 26.86 0.45 -20.99
N VAL A 15 26.13 -0.56 -21.47
CA VAL A 15 24.70 -0.64 -21.28
C VAL A 15 24.53 -0.82 -19.78
N CYS A 16 24.22 0.27 -19.08
CA CYS A 16 23.64 0.19 -17.76
C CYS A 16 22.33 -0.57 -17.92
N VAL A 17 22.39 -1.90 -17.80
CA VAL A 17 21.20 -2.72 -17.62
C VAL A 17 20.65 -2.31 -16.27
N VAL A 18 19.73 -1.34 -16.30
CA VAL A 18 18.89 -0.99 -15.17
C VAL A 18 18.08 -2.25 -14.90
N HIS A 19 18.61 -3.12 -14.03
CA HIS A 19 17.80 -4.15 -13.41
C HIS A 19 16.72 -3.38 -12.66
N ALA A 20 15.51 -3.33 -13.23
CA ALA A 20 14.35 -2.94 -12.45
C ALA A 20 14.38 -3.85 -11.22
N ALA A 21 14.67 -3.28 -10.05
CA ALA A 21 14.76 -4.03 -8.82
C ALA A 21 13.40 -4.71 -8.64
N GLN A 22 13.38 -6.03 -8.82
CA GLN A 22 12.14 -6.79 -8.78
C GLN A 22 11.65 -6.79 -7.33
N CYS A 23 10.39 -6.40 -7.14
CA CYS A 23 9.81 -6.36 -5.81
C CYS A 23 9.70 -7.78 -5.25
N PRO A 24 10.03 -7.98 -3.97
CA PRO A 24 9.92 -9.29 -3.35
C PRO A 24 8.44 -9.69 -3.24
N ASP A 25 8.16 -10.99 -3.27
CA ASP A 25 6.83 -11.51 -3.00
C ASP A 25 6.56 -11.46 -1.49
N GLN A 26 5.87 -10.42 -1.04
CA GLN A 26 5.53 -10.18 0.36
C GLN A 26 4.02 -10.00 0.52
N THR A 27 3.32 -11.12 0.57
CA THR A 27 1.85 -11.18 0.55
C THR A 27 1.24 -11.80 1.80
N ASP A 28 2.03 -12.15 2.81
CA ASP A 28 1.53 -12.86 4.00
C ASP A 28 0.68 -11.94 4.89
N ALA A 29 -0.63 -12.21 4.94
CA ALA A 29 -1.58 -11.37 5.66
C ALA A 29 -1.37 -11.43 7.18
N TRP A 30 -0.88 -12.55 7.71
CA TRP A 30 -0.65 -12.67 9.14
C TRP A 30 0.54 -11.82 9.60
N THR A 31 1.65 -11.88 8.87
CA THR A 31 2.83 -11.03 9.09
C THR A 31 2.47 -9.55 9.00
N LEU A 32 1.63 -9.17 8.03
CA LEU A 32 1.09 -7.81 7.94
C LEU A 32 0.37 -7.42 9.24
N LEU A 33 -0.60 -8.22 9.70
CA LEU A 33 -1.32 -7.93 10.95
C LEU A 33 -0.38 -7.85 12.17
N GLN A 34 0.62 -8.73 12.26
CA GLN A 34 1.56 -8.78 13.37
C GLN A 34 2.54 -7.63 13.40
N ARG A 35 2.93 -7.05 12.26
CA ARG A 35 3.95 -6.00 12.21
C ARG A 35 3.37 -4.60 12.26
N ARG A 36 2.09 -4.47 11.92
CA ARG A 36 1.34 -3.21 11.89
C ARG A 36 0.88 -2.80 13.30
N GLN A 37 1.74 -2.69 14.32
CA GLN A 37 1.27 -2.64 15.73
C GLN A 37 1.21 -1.26 16.40
N SER A 38 1.62 -0.16 15.76
CA SER A 38 1.71 1.12 16.51
C SER A 38 1.43 2.38 15.72
N LYS A 39 1.09 2.24 14.43
CA LYS A 39 1.07 3.38 13.51
C LYS A 39 -0.30 3.55 12.88
N ARG A 40 -0.70 4.81 12.68
CA ARG A 40 -1.86 5.13 11.85
C ARG A 40 -1.45 4.99 10.40
N TYR A 41 -2.20 4.20 9.65
CA TYR A 41 -2.06 4.10 8.21
C TYR A 41 -3.15 4.91 7.54
N VAL A 42 -2.81 5.57 6.44
CA VAL A 42 -3.74 6.37 5.65
C VAL A 42 -3.81 5.83 4.24
N LEU A 43 -4.98 5.95 3.62
CA LEU A 43 -5.19 5.58 2.23
C LEU A 43 -4.64 6.69 1.34
N VAL A 44 -3.47 6.44 0.74
CA VAL A 44 -2.80 7.42 -0.11
C VAL A 44 -3.43 7.46 -1.49
N LYS A 45 -3.61 6.28 -2.12
CA LYS A 45 -4.17 6.14 -3.46
C LYS A 45 -5.20 5.02 -3.51
N THR A 46 -6.24 5.18 -4.32
CA THR A 46 -7.16 4.09 -4.64
C THR A 46 -7.77 4.23 -6.02
N THR A 47 -8.29 3.13 -6.56
CA THR A 47 -9.15 3.14 -7.76
C THR A 47 -10.65 3.16 -7.40
N SER A 48 -11.01 3.11 -6.11
CA SER A 48 -12.39 3.09 -5.64
C SER A 48 -12.95 4.50 -5.44
N VAL A 49 -14.10 4.78 -6.04
CA VAL A 49 -14.86 6.02 -5.79
C VAL A 49 -15.62 6.01 -4.46
N ASN A 50 -15.68 4.84 -3.79
CA ASN A 50 -16.48 4.65 -2.57
C ASN A 50 -15.65 4.79 -1.29
N LEU A 51 -14.33 4.88 -1.40
CA LEU A 51 -13.46 5.14 -0.26
C LEU A 51 -13.33 6.67 -0.12
N GLY A 52 -13.78 7.20 1.02
CA GLY A 52 -13.81 8.63 1.26
C GLY A 52 -12.43 9.25 1.47
N GLU A 53 -12.38 10.57 1.47
CA GLU A 53 -11.17 11.34 1.78
C GLU A 53 -10.70 11.10 3.21
N CYS A 54 -9.38 11.20 3.41
CA CYS A 54 -8.72 10.99 4.69
C CYS A 54 -9.06 9.65 5.34
N SER A 55 -9.28 8.62 4.52
CA SER A 55 -9.50 7.26 5.01
C SER A 55 -8.26 6.78 5.78
N TYR A 56 -8.47 6.24 6.97
CA TYR A 56 -7.40 5.78 7.86
C TYR A 56 -7.71 4.43 8.51
N LEU A 57 -6.66 3.75 8.94
CA LEU A 57 -6.65 2.55 9.74
C LEU A 57 -5.73 2.75 10.94
N LYS A 58 -6.20 2.46 12.14
CA LYS A 58 -5.43 2.42 13.38
C LYS A 58 -5.47 1.00 13.94
N PRO A 59 -4.36 0.26 13.91
CA PRO A 59 -4.27 -1.07 14.50
C PRO A 59 -4.54 -1.03 16.01
N GLY A 60 -5.19 -2.09 16.51
CA GLY A 60 -5.44 -2.34 17.92
C GLY A 60 -4.77 -3.65 18.36
N ASN A 61 -5.46 -4.42 19.20
CA ASN A 61 -4.97 -5.68 19.74
C ASN A 61 -4.79 -6.75 18.66
N VAL A 62 -3.71 -7.53 18.76
CA VAL A 62 -3.44 -8.72 17.97
C VAL A 62 -3.76 -9.98 18.80
N TYR A 63 -4.43 -10.94 18.19
CA TYR A 63 -4.89 -12.19 18.78
C TYR A 63 -4.24 -13.37 18.06
N GLU A 64 -3.10 -13.81 18.58
CA GLU A 64 -2.27 -14.87 18.00
C GLU A 64 -3.03 -16.18 17.74
N THR A 65 -3.87 -16.61 18.68
CA THR A 65 -4.59 -17.89 18.61
C THR A 65 -5.57 -17.99 17.44
N THR A 66 -6.14 -16.85 17.03
CA THR A 66 -7.12 -16.78 15.94
C THR A 66 -6.53 -16.20 14.66
N GLN A 67 -5.25 -15.81 14.69
CA GLN A 67 -4.60 -15.04 13.63
C GLN A 67 -5.43 -13.82 13.23
N SER A 68 -5.85 -13.03 14.21
CA SER A 68 -6.67 -11.84 13.98
C SER A 68 -6.13 -10.60 14.68
N ALA A 69 -6.58 -9.42 14.25
CA ALA A 69 -6.30 -8.16 14.90
C ALA A 69 -7.52 -7.24 14.84
N SER A 70 -7.68 -6.42 15.87
CA SER A 70 -8.68 -5.36 15.90
C SER A 70 -8.14 -4.09 15.25
N PHE A 71 -9.01 -3.31 14.63
CA PHE A 71 -8.70 -2.03 14.00
C PHE A 71 -9.77 -1.00 14.34
N SER A 72 -9.35 0.24 14.51
CA SER A 72 -10.23 1.40 14.38
C SER A 72 -10.01 2.04 13.02
N PHE A 73 -11.08 2.47 12.35
CA PHE A 73 -11.00 3.01 11.00
C PHE A 73 -12.06 4.06 10.75
N GLY A 74 -11.89 4.83 9.68
CA GLY A 74 -12.86 5.82 9.28
C GLY A 74 -12.33 6.73 8.19
N LEU A 75 -13.03 7.83 7.97
CA LEU A 75 -12.80 8.81 6.92
C LEU A 75 -13.20 10.21 7.41
N ARG A 76 -12.94 11.24 6.62
CA ARG A 76 -13.35 12.61 6.95
C ARG A 76 -14.87 12.70 7.13
N ALA A 77 -15.30 13.16 8.30
CA ALA A 77 -16.71 13.39 8.58
C ALA A 77 -17.27 14.52 7.69
N ALA A 78 -18.59 14.55 7.52
CA ALA A 78 -19.26 15.57 6.71
C ALA A 78 -19.03 17.01 7.21
N SER A 79 -18.68 17.19 8.49
CA SER A 79 -18.26 18.49 9.05
C SER A 79 -16.93 19.00 8.50
N GLY A 80 -16.13 18.13 7.89
CA GLY A 80 -14.80 18.44 7.35
C GLY A 80 -13.68 18.52 8.39
N THR A 81 -13.99 18.67 9.67
CA THR A 81 -13.02 18.97 10.74
C THR A 81 -12.63 17.76 11.60
N SER A 82 -13.30 16.62 11.44
CA SER A 82 -13.06 15.42 12.24
C SER A 82 -13.07 14.17 11.38
N LEU A 83 -12.60 13.06 11.97
CA LEU A 83 -12.66 11.74 11.39
C LEU A 83 -13.79 10.93 12.04
N THR A 84 -14.51 10.15 11.24
CA THR A 84 -15.40 9.11 11.77
C THR A 84 -14.56 8.01 12.44
N VAL A 85 -15.16 7.28 13.39
CA VAL A 85 -14.51 6.14 14.03
C VAL A 85 -15.45 4.96 14.05
N GLN A 86 -14.97 3.84 13.50
CA GLN A 86 -15.60 2.53 13.53
C GLN A 86 -14.55 1.51 13.96
N SER A 87 -14.99 0.33 14.38
CA SER A 87 -14.09 -0.75 14.79
C SER A 87 -14.42 -2.04 14.06
N ALA A 88 -13.39 -2.82 13.74
CA ALA A 88 -13.52 -4.12 13.09
C ALA A 88 -12.47 -5.10 13.60
N THR A 89 -12.78 -6.39 13.52
CA THR A 89 -11.81 -7.47 13.72
C THR A 89 -11.50 -8.11 12.37
N VAL A 90 -10.21 -8.18 12.03
CA VAL A 90 -9.72 -8.70 10.76
C VAL A 90 -8.93 -9.98 11.02
N ARG A 91 -9.25 -11.05 10.30
CA ARG A 91 -8.59 -12.35 10.39
C ARG A 91 -7.73 -12.59 9.16
N ALA A 92 -6.52 -13.11 9.35
CA ALA A 92 -5.62 -13.49 8.27
C ALA A 92 -5.88 -14.93 7.80
N HIS A 93 -5.83 -15.14 6.49
CA HIS A 93 -5.90 -16.45 5.84
C HIS A 93 -5.01 -16.46 4.59
N GLY A 94 -3.77 -16.93 4.70
CA GLY A 94 -2.78 -16.84 3.62
C GLY A 94 -2.51 -15.38 3.26
N ASN A 95 -2.76 -14.99 2.02
CA ASN A 95 -2.67 -13.59 1.59
C ASN A 95 -3.98 -12.79 1.71
N LYS A 96 -4.97 -13.30 2.44
CA LYS A 96 -6.29 -12.67 2.57
C LYS A 96 -6.50 -12.11 3.97
N LEU A 97 -7.09 -10.92 4.02
CA LEU A 97 -7.60 -10.26 5.20
C LEU A 97 -9.13 -10.34 5.15
N VAL A 98 -9.72 -11.07 6.10
CA VAL A 98 -11.17 -11.28 6.18
C VAL A 98 -11.71 -10.45 7.33
N VAL A 99 -12.54 -9.45 7.03
CA VAL A 99 -13.22 -8.66 8.05
C VAL A 99 -14.37 -9.50 8.62
N THR A 100 -14.38 -9.64 9.95
CA THR A 100 -15.38 -10.39 10.70
C THR A 100 -16.28 -9.42 11.46
N GLY A 101 -17.60 -9.66 11.47
CA GLY A 101 -18.61 -8.79 12.08
C GLY A 101 -19.68 -8.34 11.09
N ASP A 102 -20.28 -7.18 11.36
CA ASP A 102 -21.42 -6.64 10.58
C ASP A 102 -21.01 -6.13 9.19
N SER A 103 -19.76 -5.69 9.04
CA SER A 103 -19.17 -5.30 7.75
C SER A 103 -18.30 -6.43 7.23
N GLN A 104 -18.86 -7.27 6.37
CA GLN A 104 -18.14 -8.39 5.77
C GLN A 104 -17.41 -7.97 4.50
N GLY A 105 -16.17 -8.45 4.35
CA GLY A 105 -15.37 -8.21 3.16
C GLY A 105 -14.08 -9.02 3.21
N THR A 106 -13.60 -9.42 2.05
CA THR A 106 -12.28 -10.04 1.91
C THR A 106 -11.39 -9.14 1.07
N THR A 107 -10.28 -8.74 1.66
CA THR A 107 -9.23 -7.97 1.00
C THR A 107 -8.05 -8.89 0.75
N THR A 108 -7.40 -8.77 -0.41
CA THR A 108 -6.19 -9.53 -0.73
C THR A 108 -4.97 -8.64 -0.57
N VAL A 109 -3.94 -9.13 0.10
CA VAL A 109 -2.62 -8.48 0.16
C VAL A 109 -1.91 -8.77 -1.15
N LEU A 110 -1.59 -7.71 -1.90
CA LEU A 110 -0.81 -7.79 -3.14
C LEU A 110 0.67 -7.55 -2.85
N PHE A 111 0.98 -6.67 -1.90
CA PHE A 111 2.33 -6.42 -1.42
C PHE A 111 2.28 -5.74 -0.05
N SER A 112 3.25 -6.01 0.79
CA SER A 112 3.49 -5.30 2.04
C SER A 112 4.97 -5.33 2.35
N ASP A 113 5.57 -4.18 2.68
CA ASP A 113 6.90 -4.18 3.28
C ASP A 113 6.85 -4.52 4.79
N TYR A 114 5.64 -4.81 5.29
CA TYR A 114 5.27 -5.07 6.67
C TYR A 114 5.61 -3.92 7.63
N GLY A 115 5.75 -2.69 7.14
CA GLY A 115 6.16 -1.57 7.98
C GLY A 115 5.67 -0.21 7.49
N THR A 116 6.04 0.19 6.28
CA THR A 116 5.78 1.52 5.74
C THR A 116 4.52 1.56 4.90
N CYS A 117 4.26 0.54 4.09
CA CYS A 117 3.18 0.59 3.13
C CYS A 117 2.66 -0.78 2.72
N ASP A 118 1.41 -0.78 2.28
CA ASP A 118 0.70 -1.98 1.89
C ASP A 118 -0.11 -1.69 0.62
N VAL A 119 -0.05 -2.62 -0.34
CA VAL A 119 -0.90 -2.64 -1.53
C VAL A 119 -1.91 -3.75 -1.36
N LEU A 120 -3.18 -3.35 -1.33
CA LEU A 120 -4.30 -4.23 -1.08
C LEU A 120 -5.26 -4.19 -2.27
N ARG A 121 -5.91 -5.33 -2.53
CA ARG A 121 -7.09 -5.40 -3.39
C ARG A 121 -8.33 -5.55 -2.52
N GLY A 122 -9.18 -4.52 -2.53
CA GLY A 122 -10.42 -4.47 -1.79
C GLY A 122 -11.45 -5.51 -2.26
N PRO A 123 -12.53 -5.71 -1.50
CA PRO A 123 -13.57 -6.72 -1.80
C PRO A 123 -14.31 -6.43 -3.11
N ALA A 124 -14.36 -5.17 -3.56
CA ALA A 124 -14.94 -4.80 -4.85
C ALA A 124 -13.94 -4.90 -6.03
N GLY A 125 -12.71 -5.38 -5.77
CA GLY A 125 -11.64 -5.50 -6.76
C GLY A 125 -10.82 -4.22 -6.95
N ASP A 126 -11.11 -3.16 -6.20
CA ASP A 126 -10.36 -1.92 -6.22
C ASP A 126 -8.95 -2.06 -5.64
N CYS A 127 -8.01 -1.30 -6.17
CA CYS A 127 -6.65 -1.25 -5.68
C CYS A 127 -6.52 -0.15 -4.63
N GLN A 128 -5.78 -0.43 -3.57
CA GLN A 128 -5.60 0.48 -2.44
C GLN A 128 -4.13 0.51 -2.05
N LEU A 129 -3.56 1.72 -1.97
CA LEU A 129 -2.22 1.96 -1.43
C LEU A 129 -2.37 2.61 -0.06
N TRP A 130 -2.02 1.85 0.97
CA TRP A 130 -1.96 2.32 2.35
C TRP A 130 -0.52 2.62 2.72
N ALA A 131 -0.29 3.68 3.48
CA ALA A 131 1.03 4.01 4.00
C ALA A 131 0.93 4.44 5.47
N ASP A 132 2.01 4.20 6.22
CA ASP A 132 2.26 4.87 7.49
C ASP A 132 2.09 6.38 7.28
N GLU A 133 1.35 7.02 8.17
CA GLU A 133 1.00 8.43 8.00
C GLU A 133 2.22 9.35 7.86
N ASN A 134 3.31 9.04 8.55
CA ASN A 134 4.56 9.81 8.48
C ASN A 134 5.24 9.70 7.11
N GLU A 135 4.98 8.61 6.39
CA GLU A 135 5.58 8.28 5.10
C GLU A 135 4.61 8.53 3.93
N ALA A 136 3.33 8.81 4.23
CA ALA A 136 2.28 9.05 3.24
C ALA A 136 2.56 10.25 2.32
N ARG A 137 3.48 11.14 2.72
CA ARG A 137 3.95 12.30 1.96
C ARG A 137 5.27 12.07 1.24
N SER A 138 5.85 10.87 1.36
CA SER A 138 7.06 10.53 0.63
C SER A 138 6.84 10.68 -0.86
N SER A 139 7.87 11.14 -1.58
CA SER A 139 7.86 11.21 -3.04
C SER A 139 7.82 9.83 -3.71
N SER A 140 8.18 8.78 -2.96
CA SER A 140 8.13 7.38 -3.38
C SER A 140 7.96 6.44 -2.19
N LEU A 141 7.10 5.45 -2.35
CA LEU A 141 6.92 4.31 -1.44
C LEU A 141 7.55 3.03 -2.02
N GLY A 142 8.46 3.19 -2.99
CA GLY A 142 9.23 2.09 -3.58
C GLY A 142 8.33 1.02 -4.19
N CYS A 143 8.46 -0.22 -3.71
CA CYS A 143 7.71 -1.35 -4.24
C CYS A 143 6.18 -1.21 -4.10
N CYS A 144 5.69 -0.49 -3.10
CA CYS A 144 4.27 -0.25 -2.98
C CYS A 144 3.72 0.61 -4.14
N ASP A 145 4.49 1.57 -4.65
CA ASP A 145 4.09 2.32 -5.84
C ASP A 145 4.07 1.41 -7.07
N THR A 146 5.10 0.58 -7.27
CA THR A 146 5.17 -0.38 -8.38
C THR A 146 3.99 -1.35 -8.39
N GLU A 147 3.72 -1.99 -7.25
CA GLU A 147 2.65 -2.99 -7.09
C GLU A 147 1.26 -2.35 -7.18
N PHE A 148 1.10 -1.12 -6.67
CA PHE A 148 -0.15 -0.38 -6.84
C PHE A 148 -0.40 -0.06 -8.31
N GLN A 149 0.59 0.41 -9.06
CA GLN A 149 0.44 0.68 -10.49
C GLN A 149 0.14 -0.58 -11.28
N ALA A 150 0.79 -1.70 -10.96
CA ALA A 150 0.51 -3.00 -11.55
C ALA A 150 -0.95 -3.44 -11.30
N CYS A 151 -1.46 -3.24 -10.07
CA CYS A 151 -2.86 -3.50 -9.75
C CYS A 151 -3.82 -2.56 -10.49
N ALA A 152 -3.56 -1.25 -10.45
CA ALA A 152 -4.47 -0.24 -10.98
C ALA A 152 -4.60 -0.30 -12.51
N GLY A 153 -3.51 -0.66 -13.20
CA GLY A 153 -3.47 -0.76 -14.66
C GLY A 153 -3.86 0.56 -15.31
N ARG A 154 -5.00 0.60 -16.00
CA ARG A 154 -5.54 1.81 -16.66
C ARG A 154 -6.66 2.49 -15.88
N SER A 155 -6.94 2.03 -14.66
CA SER A 155 -8.01 2.58 -13.83
C SER A 155 -7.70 4.02 -13.44
N ARG A 156 -8.74 4.82 -13.23
CA ARG A 156 -8.58 6.16 -12.66
C ARG A 156 -8.06 6.04 -11.23
N ILE A 157 -6.98 6.76 -10.92
CA ILE A 157 -6.40 6.83 -9.58
C ILE A 157 -6.95 8.06 -8.87
N LEU A 158 -7.41 7.87 -7.65
CA LEU A 158 -7.83 8.90 -6.71
C LEU A 158 -6.78 9.03 -5.61
N HIS A 159 -6.52 10.27 -5.19
CA HIS A 159 -5.57 10.60 -4.14
C HIS A 159 -6.36 10.98 -2.88
N ASN A 160 -6.44 10.03 -1.94
CA ASN A 160 -7.38 10.12 -0.82
C ASN A 160 -6.79 10.79 0.43
N TYR A 161 -5.47 10.95 0.49
CA TYR A 161 -4.79 11.63 1.58
C TYR A 161 -4.28 13.00 1.11
N GLN A 162 -4.57 14.04 1.89
CA GLN A 162 -4.25 15.44 1.62
C GLN A 162 -3.64 16.09 2.89
N GLU A 163 -2.97 17.23 2.75
CA GLU A 163 -2.27 17.89 3.86
C GLU A 163 -3.21 18.36 4.98
N ASP A 164 -4.47 18.65 4.64
CA ASP A 164 -5.51 19.15 5.53
C ASP A 164 -6.33 18.01 6.19
N CYS A 165 -5.91 16.76 6.02
CA CYS A 165 -6.55 15.63 6.69
C CYS A 165 -6.43 15.77 8.21
N PRO A 166 -7.54 15.67 8.97
CA PRO A 166 -7.49 15.83 10.42
C PRO A 166 -6.58 14.79 11.08
N SER A 167 -5.74 15.23 12.00
CA SER A 167 -5.11 14.32 12.95
C SER A 167 -6.10 13.87 14.00
N GLN A 168 -5.95 12.65 14.48
CA GLN A 168 -6.66 12.15 15.67
C GLN A 168 -5.76 12.22 16.89
#